data_AF-A0AAE1PU70-F1
#
_entry.id   AF-A0AAE1PU70-F1
#
_cell.length_a   1.000
_cell.length_b   1.000
_cell.length_c   1.000
_cell.angle_alpha   90.00
_cell.angle_beta   90.00
_cell.angle_gamma   90.00
#
_symmetry.space_group_name_H-M   'P 1'
#
loop_
_entity.id
_entity.type
_entity.pdbx_description
1 polymer ?
#
loop_
_entity_poly.entity_id
_entity_poly.type
_entity_poly.pdbx_seq_one_letter_code
_entity_poly.pdbx_strand_id
1 'polypeptide(L)'
;MRGIDKRDEGESDGERLKKVGYERETVKKDEGGEGERVKKEGCEGERVKKEGYKGEKLKNEEGYEGERVKKEGYRGEKLKKEEGCEGERVKKEEENELREACGVFGCVLANRGEAGPVDPVSVAQVICLGLVALQHRGQESAGIVTSEGRNKQNFNCVKGEGLVANIFTEDKLVKLTGDVGIGHSRYSTAGGRDLANAQPFVVHTRHGPLATAHNGELINAEALRKTVLDRGVGLSTKSDSELITQMLSQLPPRGEKTGPDWGARIRHLMEATPTAYSLVMLHGDTVYGIRDPFGNRPLCIGRLMPVGDCNGTARQDLTKPLGWVISSESCAFQSVGATLLREVYPGEIVELSPNGVRSLDIVPRPKPAQPFSEAHGDPNHSDHAGLLQAPPPAFCIFEYVYFARADSIFEGQQVYSVRRRCGRQLAMEAPVEADIISTIPESATPAAIGFSLQSGIPYVEVLCKNRYVGRSFIQPDTRSRQLAVAKKFGALSENLMGQRVVLVDDSIVRGTTVGPIIRLLRQAGAKEVHIRIASPPLQHPCYMGINIPTKGELLANKMPFDELAAYVGANSLQYLSIEGLVKAVREGVVTRNNTPIGHCTACLDGNYPVHLEW
;
A
#
# COMPACT_ATOMS: atom_id res chain seq x y z
N MET A 1 -12.06 80.38 -8.86
CA MET A 1 -13.39 80.42 -9.50
C MET A 1 -13.94 79.00 -9.55
N ARG A 2 -15.04 78.76 -8.81
CA ARG A 2 -16.10 77.70 -8.92
C ARG A 2 -15.65 76.23 -9.10
N GLY A 3 -16.11 75.21 -8.36
CA GLY A 3 -17.20 75.09 -7.39
C GLY A 3 -18.04 73.82 -7.65
N ILE A 4 -18.18 72.97 -6.63
CA ILE A 4 -19.43 72.35 -6.13
C ILE A 4 -20.14 71.24 -6.97
N ASP A 5 -20.07 70.02 -6.42
CA ASP A 5 -21.15 69.15 -5.89
C ASP A 5 -22.37 68.65 -6.72
N LYS A 6 -22.74 67.39 -6.42
CA LYS A 6 -24.01 66.62 -6.53
C LYS A 6 -24.62 66.11 -7.86
N ARG A 7 -24.95 64.81 -7.82
CA ARG A 7 -26.26 64.15 -8.12
C ARG A 7 -26.12 62.67 -7.66
N ASP A 8 -26.85 62.17 -6.66
CA ASP A 8 -28.28 61.76 -6.59
C ASP A 8 -28.64 60.69 -7.64
N GLU A 9 -29.40 59.62 -7.42
CA GLU A 9 -30.12 59.02 -6.28
C GLU A 9 -30.74 57.69 -6.78
N GLY A 10 -31.06 56.77 -5.86
CA GLY A 10 -32.17 55.81 -5.95
C GLY A 10 -31.87 54.40 -6.48
N GLU A 11 -32.47 53.32 -5.99
CA GLU A 11 -33.37 53.06 -4.85
C GLU A 11 -33.70 51.55 -4.90
N SER A 12 -33.74 50.85 -3.76
CA SER A 12 -34.89 50.01 -3.34
C SER A 12 -34.53 49.07 -2.17
N ASP A 13 -35.28 49.25 -1.09
CA ASP A 13 -35.50 48.44 0.13
C ASP A 13 -35.76 46.93 -0.13
N GLY A 14 -35.72 45.99 0.83
CA GLY A 14 -35.64 46.03 2.28
C GLY A 14 -36.16 44.71 2.89
N GLU A 15 -35.89 44.54 4.20
CA GLU A 15 -36.43 43.56 5.16
C GLU A 15 -35.98 42.08 5.10
N ARG A 16 -35.30 41.57 6.15
CA ARG A 16 -35.86 41.11 7.45
C ARG A 16 -35.01 39.98 8.08
N LEU A 17 -34.60 40.12 9.35
CA LEU A 17 -34.83 39.17 10.48
C LEU A 17 -33.78 39.26 11.62
N LYS A 18 -34.26 39.81 12.74
CA LYS A 18 -34.17 39.35 14.15
C LYS A 18 -32.81 38.94 14.76
N LYS A 19 -32.37 39.80 15.69
CA LYS A 19 -31.51 39.47 16.84
C LYS A 19 -32.30 38.64 17.87
N VAL A 20 -31.72 37.55 18.35
CA VAL A 20 -31.99 36.97 19.68
C VAL A 20 -30.64 36.54 20.25
N GLY A 21 -30.26 37.13 21.39
CA GLY A 21 -29.11 36.69 22.18
C GLY A 21 -29.49 35.50 23.05
N TYR A 22 -28.51 34.65 23.36
CA TYR A 22 -28.60 33.69 24.46
C TYR A 22 -27.28 33.68 25.23
N GLU A 23 -27.46 33.71 26.55
CA GLU A 23 -26.48 33.89 27.61
C GLU A 23 -25.59 32.65 27.81
N ARG A 24 -24.41 32.90 28.36
CA ARG A 24 -23.49 31.88 28.88
C ARG A 24 -23.97 31.41 30.25
N GLU A 25 -24.33 30.13 30.37
CA GLU A 25 -24.47 29.49 31.68
C GLU A 25 -23.14 28.85 32.11
N THR A 26 -22.60 29.39 33.19
CA THR A 26 -21.58 28.78 34.05
C THR A 26 -22.25 27.78 34.99
N VAL A 27 -21.80 26.52 35.00
CA VAL A 27 -22.18 25.55 36.04
C VAL A 27 -20.98 25.27 36.95
N LYS A 28 -21.21 25.48 38.25
CA LYS A 28 -20.28 25.30 39.36
C LYS A 28 -20.10 23.82 39.71
N LYS A 29 -18.93 23.52 40.27
CA LYS A 29 -18.61 22.31 41.05
C LYS A 29 -19.50 22.23 42.29
N ASP A 30 -19.89 21.02 42.69
CA ASP A 30 -20.06 20.63 44.08
C ASP A 30 -19.71 19.15 44.28
N GLU A 31 -19.14 18.87 45.45
CA GLU A 31 -18.64 17.60 45.97
C GLU A 31 -19.73 16.82 46.71
N GLY A 32 -19.54 15.52 46.90
CA GLY A 32 -20.27 14.73 47.92
C GLY A 32 -20.92 13.47 47.38
N GLY A 33 -20.52 12.32 47.91
CA GLY A 33 -20.84 10.99 47.39
C GLY A 33 -22.07 10.33 48.01
N GLU A 34 -22.35 9.11 47.52
CA GLU A 34 -22.94 8.01 48.28
C GLU A 34 -22.81 6.73 47.43
N GLY A 35 -22.41 5.64 48.09
CA GLY A 35 -22.19 4.34 47.47
C GLY A 35 -23.36 3.40 47.70
N GLU A 36 -23.64 2.55 46.70
CA GLU A 36 -24.52 1.39 46.86
C GLU A 36 -23.81 0.11 46.37
N ARG A 37 -23.52 -0.78 47.33
CA ARG A 37 -23.49 -2.25 47.14
C ARG A 37 -24.96 -2.69 47.04
N VAL A 38 -25.40 -3.78 46.41
CA VAL A 38 -25.17 -5.23 46.64
C VAL A 38 -25.98 -5.90 45.48
N LYS A 39 -25.57 -6.93 44.74
CA LYS A 39 -25.71 -8.37 45.06
C LYS A 39 -25.14 -9.21 43.89
N LYS A 40 -24.19 -10.09 44.22
CA LYS A 40 -23.91 -11.33 43.47
C LYS A 40 -24.36 -12.48 44.36
N GLU A 41 -25.24 -13.32 43.84
CA GLU A 41 -25.55 -14.64 44.41
C GLU A 41 -24.75 -15.72 43.65
N GLY A 42 -24.37 -16.76 44.41
CA GLY A 42 -23.51 -17.90 44.02
C GLY A 42 -24.17 -18.88 43.03
N CYS A 43 -23.64 -20.08 42.78
CA CYS A 43 -22.77 -20.91 43.60
C CYS A 43 -22.07 -21.98 42.71
N GLU A 44 -20.98 -22.53 43.26
CA GLU A 44 -20.43 -23.90 43.10
C GLU A 44 -20.02 -24.41 41.69
N GLY A 45 -18.88 -25.06 41.49
CA GLY A 45 -17.83 -25.56 42.37
C GLY A 45 -17.09 -26.69 41.63
N GLU A 46 -15.76 -26.69 41.65
CA GLU A 46 -14.93 -27.92 41.76
C GLU A 46 -13.44 -27.52 41.84
N ARG A 47 -12.82 -27.84 42.98
CA ARG A 47 -11.37 -27.79 43.22
C ARG A 47 -10.81 -29.19 43.06
N VAL A 48 -9.71 -29.38 42.35
CA VAL A 48 -8.66 -30.35 42.73
C VAL A 48 -7.25 -29.88 42.31
N LYS A 49 -6.41 -29.68 43.33
CA LYS A 49 -4.93 -29.82 43.48
C LYS A 49 -3.96 -29.03 42.57
N LYS A 50 -3.28 -28.07 43.20
CA LYS A 50 -1.87 -27.72 42.91
C LYS A 50 -0.99 -28.33 44.01
N GLU A 51 -0.10 -29.23 43.64
CA GLU A 51 1.05 -29.60 44.47
C GLU A 51 2.23 -28.68 44.11
N GLY A 52 2.84 -28.10 45.14
CA GLY A 52 4.02 -27.25 45.02
C GLY A 52 5.30 -28.05 45.18
N TYR A 53 6.41 -27.46 44.75
CA TYR A 53 7.74 -27.85 45.20
C TYR A 53 8.54 -26.62 45.62
N LYS A 54 9.12 -26.74 46.82
CA LYS A 54 10.03 -25.80 47.48
C LYS A 54 11.37 -25.76 46.74
N GLY A 55 12.03 -24.61 46.78
CA GLY A 55 13.39 -24.43 46.28
C GLY A 55 14.46 -24.87 47.27
N GLU A 56 15.67 -25.07 46.74
CA GLU A 56 16.93 -24.99 47.47
C GLU A 56 17.96 -24.22 46.62
N LYS A 57 18.74 -23.38 47.30
CA LYS A 57 19.90 -22.65 46.77
C LYS A 57 21.14 -23.50 46.99
N LEU A 58 22.00 -23.62 45.99
CA LEU A 58 23.43 -23.89 46.15
C LEU A 58 24.22 -22.97 45.21
N LYS A 59 25.15 -22.21 45.78
CA LYS A 59 26.29 -21.63 45.06
C LYS A 59 27.33 -22.75 44.87
N ASN A 60 28.16 -22.64 43.84
CA ASN A 60 29.63 -22.71 43.93
C ASN A 60 30.28 -22.50 42.55
N GLU A 61 31.57 -22.21 42.60
CA GLU A 61 32.46 -21.58 41.64
C GLU A 61 33.16 -22.57 40.69
N GLU A 62 33.72 -22.03 39.59
CA GLU A 62 34.84 -22.53 38.76
C GLU A 62 34.73 -23.82 37.90
N GLY A 63 35.17 -23.72 36.63
CA GLY A 63 35.82 -24.81 35.88
C GLY A 63 35.25 -25.21 34.51
N TYR A 64 36.05 -25.03 33.45
CA TYR A 64 35.99 -25.68 32.11
C TYR A 64 35.97 -27.23 32.24
N GLU A 65 35.63 -28.14 31.32
CA GLU A 65 35.68 -28.27 29.85
C GLU A 65 34.99 -29.63 29.47
N GLY A 66 34.68 -29.90 28.19
CA GLY A 66 34.70 -31.29 27.67
C GLY A 66 33.43 -31.87 27.00
N GLU A 67 33.63 -32.46 25.82
CA GLU A 67 32.66 -32.90 24.81
C GLU A 67 31.92 -34.25 25.03
N ARG A 68 30.78 -34.37 24.31
CA ARG A 68 30.14 -35.53 23.62
C ARG A 68 30.11 -36.92 24.28
N VAL A 69 28.94 -37.57 24.25
CA VAL A 69 28.68 -38.84 23.49
C VAL A 69 27.19 -39.27 23.54
N LYS A 70 26.81 -39.87 22.41
CA LYS A 70 25.61 -40.60 21.96
C LYS A 70 24.79 -41.39 22.99
N LYS A 71 23.50 -41.62 22.68
CA LYS A 71 22.77 -42.85 23.03
C LYS A 71 21.93 -43.40 21.88
N GLU A 72 22.28 -44.60 21.45
CA GLU A 72 21.43 -45.63 20.83
C GLU A 72 20.28 -45.96 21.82
N GLY A 73 19.04 -46.24 21.43
CA GLY A 73 18.59 -47.34 20.59
C GLY A 73 17.94 -48.40 21.49
N TYR A 74 16.59 -48.49 21.50
CA TYR A 74 15.86 -49.65 22.02
C TYR A 74 14.66 -49.96 21.12
N ARG A 75 14.45 -51.25 20.87
CA ARG A 75 13.57 -51.85 19.88
C ARG A 75 12.59 -52.80 20.58
N GLY A 76 11.33 -52.81 20.13
CA GLY A 76 10.30 -53.81 20.44
C GLY A 76 8.92 -53.15 20.53
N GLU A 77 7.82 -53.61 19.94
CA GLU A 77 7.50 -54.74 19.06
C GLU A 77 6.29 -54.33 18.21
N LYS A 78 6.14 -54.94 17.02
CA LYS A 78 5.02 -54.70 16.09
C LYS A 78 3.74 -55.36 16.62
N LEU A 79 2.68 -54.57 16.78
CA LEU A 79 1.30 -55.05 16.69
C LEU A 79 0.66 -54.42 15.46
N LYS A 80 0.33 -55.26 14.47
CA LYS A 80 -0.49 -54.89 13.31
C LYS A 80 -1.92 -54.65 13.79
N LYS A 81 -2.42 -53.43 13.60
CA LYS A 81 -3.83 -53.17 13.33
C LYS A 81 -3.91 -52.26 12.12
N GLU A 82 -4.41 -52.84 11.04
CA GLU A 82 -4.98 -52.11 9.92
C GLU A 82 -6.24 -51.40 10.44
N GLU A 83 -6.32 -50.09 10.28
CA GLU A 83 -7.57 -49.35 10.13
C GLU A 83 -7.21 -47.93 9.67
N GLY A 84 -7.85 -47.51 8.58
CA GLY A 84 -7.53 -46.30 7.83
C GLY A 84 -7.88 -45.03 8.57
N CYS A 85 -6.99 -44.04 8.44
CA CYS A 85 -7.38 -42.63 8.40
C CYS A 85 -6.22 -41.87 7.74
N GLU A 86 -6.35 -41.59 6.45
CA GLU A 86 -5.56 -40.53 5.83
C GLU A 86 -5.96 -39.23 6.52
N GLY A 87 -5.09 -38.75 7.42
CA GLY A 87 -5.22 -37.41 7.97
C GLY A 87 -5.04 -36.40 6.84
N GLU A 88 -6.16 -35.92 6.30
CA GLU A 88 -6.20 -34.76 5.42
C GLU A 88 -5.39 -33.63 6.07
N ARG A 89 -4.29 -33.25 5.42
CA ARG A 89 -3.63 -31.98 5.72
C ARG A 89 -4.64 -30.89 5.42
N VAL A 90 -5.25 -30.35 6.48
CA VAL A 90 -6.11 -29.17 6.44
C VAL A 90 -5.31 -28.04 5.78
N LYS A 91 -5.59 -27.78 4.50
CA LYS A 91 -5.09 -26.60 3.81
C LYS A 91 -5.65 -25.38 4.56
N LYS A 92 -4.75 -24.56 5.13
CA LYS A 92 -5.11 -23.21 5.56
C LYS A 92 -5.65 -22.48 4.33
N GLU A 93 -6.96 -22.24 4.28
CA GLU A 93 -7.54 -21.32 3.31
C GLU A 93 -6.96 -19.93 3.60
N GLU A 94 -6.03 -19.48 2.76
CA GLU A 94 -5.51 -18.13 2.78
C GLU A 94 -6.52 -17.15 2.16
N GLU A 95 -6.64 -15.98 2.78
CA GLU A 95 -7.64 -14.94 2.44
C GLU A 95 -7.57 -14.48 0.97
N ASN A 96 -8.73 -14.08 0.45
CA ASN A 96 -9.07 -13.87 -0.96
C ASN A 96 -8.49 -12.65 -1.67
N GLU A 97 -7.96 -11.70 -0.91
CA GLU A 97 -7.68 -10.37 -1.44
C GLU A 97 -6.27 -10.34 -2.00
N LEU A 98 -6.10 -9.64 -3.12
CA LEU A 98 -4.80 -9.22 -3.61
C LEU A 98 -4.08 -8.54 -2.44
N ARG A 99 -2.91 -9.06 -2.07
CA ARG A 99 -2.20 -8.57 -0.88
C ARG A 99 -1.40 -7.33 -1.24
N GLU A 100 -1.57 -6.29 -0.41
CA GLU A 100 -1.12 -4.91 -0.66
C GLU A 100 0.40 -4.81 -0.86
N ALA A 101 0.82 -3.88 -1.73
CA ALA A 101 2.22 -3.50 -1.86
C ALA A 101 2.57 -2.43 -0.81
N CYS A 102 3.72 -2.53 -0.16
CA CYS A 102 4.12 -1.67 0.97
C CYS A 102 4.06 -0.16 0.67
N GLY A 103 3.92 0.66 1.72
CA GLY A 103 4.00 2.11 1.63
C GLY A 103 5.34 2.65 2.13
N VAL A 104 5.97 3.56 1.39
CA VAL A 104 7.15 4.31 1.84
C VAL A 104 6.83 5.80 1.97
N PHE A 105 7.42 6.44 2.97
CA PHE A 105 7.30 7.89 3.19
C PHE A 105 8.62 8.46 3.69
N GLY A 106 8.96 9.69 3.32
CA GLY A 106 10.13 10.41 3.81
C GLY A 106 9.86 11.91 3.94
N CYS A 107 10.56 12.57 4.86
CA CYS A 107 10.41 13.99 5.13
C CYS A 107 11.78 14.62 5.46
N VAL A 108 12.05 15.79 4.89
CA VAL A 108 13.24 16.61 5.14
C VAL A 108 12.81 18.06 5.36
N LEU A 109 13.15 18.66 6.50
CA LEU A 109 12.89 20.08 6.72
C LEU A 109 13.93 20.97 6.01
N ALA A 110 13.44 22.07 5.44
CA ALA A 110 14.26 23.13 4.84
C ALA A 110 14.71 24.15 5.89
N ASN A 111 15.71 24.97 5.56
CA ASN A 111 16.14 26.16 6.33
C ASN A 111 16.44 25.91 7.82
N ARG A 112 17.35 24.97 8.10
CA ARG A 112 17.84 24.73 9.47
C ARG A 112 18.69 25.91 9.95
N GLY A 113 18.11 26.83 10.72
CA GLY A 113 18.87 27.82 11.50
C GLY A 113 18.64 29.30 11.18
N GLU A 114 17.74 29.67 10.26
CA GLU A 114 17.19 31.04 10.23
C GLU A 114 15.96 31.09 11.14
N ALA A 115 15.85 32.11 11.99
CA ALA A 115 14.73 32.25 12.91
C ALA A 115 13.39 32.41 12.15
N GLY A 116 12.64 31.31 11.99
CA GLY A 116 11.22 31.24 11.59
C GLY A 116 10.87 30.05 10.67
N PRO A 117 9.67 29.44 10.76
CA PRO A 117 8.40 30.00 11.25
C PRO A 117 7.94 29.48 12.63
N VAL A 118 6.85 30.09 13.09
CA VAL A 118 6.29 30.18 14.45
C VAL A 118 5.72 28.86 15.02
N ASP A 119 5.78 27.75 14.29
CA ASP A 119 5.33 26.43 14.75
C ASP A 119 6.42 25.34 14.63
N PRO A 120 6.75 24.62 15.71
CA PRO A 120 7.70 23.52 15.66
C PRO A 120 7.11 22.34 14.86
N VAL A 121 7.68 22.06 13.69
CA VAL A 121 7.28 20.92 12.85
C VAL A 121 8.00 19.66 13.33
N SER A 122 7.24 18.68 13.82
CA SER A 122 7.77 17.36 14.15
C SER A 122 7.85 16.46 12.91
N VAL A 123 9.06 16.13 12.45
CA VAL A 123 9.27 15.21 11.33
C VAL A 123 8.69 13.82 11.61
N ALA A 124 8.82 13.32 12.84
CA ALA A 124 8.24 12.05 13.24
C ALA A 124 6.70 12.06 13.11
N GLN A 125 6.05 13.16 13.51
CA GLN A 125 4.60 13.32 13.38
C GLN A 125 4.17 13.37 11.91
N VAL A 126 4.90 14.13 11.08
CA VAL A 126 4.65 14.21 9.63
C VAL A 126 4.74 12.83 8.99
N ILE A 127 5.80 12.06 9.29
CA ILE A 127 5.96 10.70 8.76
C ILE A 127 4.86 9.78 9.28
N CYS A 128 4.51 9.86 10.56
CA CYS A 128 3.43 9.05 11.15
C CYS A 128 2.10 9.29 10.44
N LEU A 129 1.69 10.56 10.26
CA LEU A 129 0.46 10.92 9.54
C LEU A 129 0.50 10.49 8.06
N GLY A 130 1.67 10.64 7.41
CA GLY A 130 1.87 10.14 6.05
C GLY A 130 1.69 8.62 5.94
N LEU A 131 2.22 7.85 6.89
CA LEU A 131 2.04 6.40 6.94
C LEU A 131 0.60 5.98 7.28
N VAL A 132 -0.11 6.72 8.14
CA VAL A 132 -1.55 6.51 8.37
C VAL A 132 -2.33 6.68 7.07
N ALA A 133 -1.99 7.68 6.26
CA ALA A 133 -2.62 7.88 4.96
C ALA A 133 -2.30 6.79 3.92
N LEU A 134 -1.20 6.06 4.13
CA LEU A 134 -0.76 4.88 3.34
C LEU A 134 -1.08 3.55 4.05
N GLN A 135 -1.97 3.53 5.05
CA GLN A 135 -2.24 2.31 5.84
C GLN A 135 -2.86 1.19 4.99
N HIS A 136 -3.56 1.53 3.89
CA HIS A 136 -4.09 0.60 2.90
C HIS A 136 -3.02 -0.06 2.02
N ARG A 137 -1.75 0.27 2.22
CA ARG A 137 -0.60 -0.40 1.57
C ARG A 137 0.03 -1.48 2.46
N GLY A 138 -0.27 -1.49 3.75
CA GLY A 138 0.29 -2.48 4.65
C GLY A 138 -0.16 -2.28 6.09
N GLN A 139 -0.67 -3.34 6.71
CA GLN A 139 -1.24 -3.32 8.07
C GLN A 139 -0.55 -4.29 9.03
N GLU A 140 0.55 -4.92 8.61
CA GLU A 140 1.19 -5.98 9.40
C GLU A 140 2.32 -5.46 10.29
N SER A 141 3.07 -4.46 9.85
CA SER A 141 4.06 -3.76 10.67
C SER A 141 4.34 -2.38 10.10
N ALA A 142 4.91 -1.51 10.93
CA ALA A 142 5.39 -0.21 10.52
C ALA A 142 6.66 0.20 11.27
N GLY A 143 7.40 1.13 10.69
CA GLY A 143 8.61 1.67 11.31
C GLY A 143 8.89 3.11 10.86
N ILE A 144 9.51 3.88 11.75
CA ILE A 144 10.03 5.22 11.49
C ILE A 144 11.48 5.29 11.97
N VAL A 145 12.33 5.86 11.11
CA VAL A 145 13.72 6.17 11.42
C VAL A 145 13.95 7.67 11.18
N THR A 146 14.46 8.38 12.19
CA THR A 146 14.81 9.80 12.08
C THR A 146 16.29 10.02 12.35
N SER A 147 16.81 11.13 11.83
CA SER A 147 18.19 11.55 11.99
C SER A 147 18.28 13.01 12.41
N GLU A 148 19.16 13.28 13.36
CA GLU A 148 19.49 14.63 13.83
C GLU A 148 20.62 15.28 12.98
N GLY A 149 20.95 14.68 11.82
CA GLY A 149 21.91 15.21 10.86
C GLY A 149 23.28 14.52 10.88
N ARG A 150 24.28 15.15 10.25
CA ARG A 150 25.55 14.50 9.86
C ARG A 150 26.48 14.12 11.02
N ASN A 151 26.30 14.70 12.20
CA ASN A 151 27.26 14.59 13.31
C ASN A 151 26.88 13.55 14.38
N LYS A 152 25.77 12.82 14.21
CA LYS A 152 25.35 11.80 15.17
C LYS A 152 25.69 10.41 14.67
N GLN A 153 26.17 9.57 15.58
CA GLN A 153 26.64 8.22 15.23
C GLN A 153 25.50 7.25 14.93
N ASN A 154 24.29 7.48 15.47
CA ASN A 154 23.16 6.55 15.38
C ASN A 154 21.87 7.28 14.95
N PHE A 155 20.96 6.54 14.31
CA PHE A 155 19.60 7.01 14.07
C PHE A 155 18.66 6.68 15.23
N ASN A 156 17.58 7.46 15.34
CA ASN A 156 16.47 7.14 16.22
C ASN A 156 15.50 6.22 15.47
N CYS A 157 15.14 5.08 16.04
CA CYS A 157 14.35 4.07 15.34
C CYS A 157 13.25 3.51 16.25
N VAL A 158 12.01 3.48 15.74
CA VAL A 158 10.88 2.78 16.36
C VAL A 158 10.22 1.92 15.29
N LYS A 159 9.98 0.65 15.62
CA LYS A 159 9.28 -0.33 14.78
C LYS A 159 8.31 -1.13 15.62
N GLY A 160 7.24 -1.62 15.01
CA GLY A 160 6.29 -2.50 15.67
C GLY A 160 5.44 -3.28 14.69
N GLU A 161 4.78 -4.32 15.20
CA GLU A 161 3.77 -5.09 14.47
C GLU A 161 2.39 -4.42 14.63
N GLY A 162 1.57 -4.51 13.58
CA GLY A 162 0.22 -3.97 13.51
C GLY A 162 0.09 -2.61 12.80
N LEU A 163 -0.97 -1.90 13.14
CA LEU A 163 -1.36 -0.62 12.54
C LEU A 163 -0.46 0.53 13.01
N VAL A 164 -0.21 1.50 12.13
CA VAL A 164 0.63 2.68 12.38
C VAL A 164 0.16 3.42 13.65
N ALA A 165 -1.14 3.67 13.76
CA ALA A 165 -1.73 4.38 14.91
C ALA A 165 -1.54 3.65 16.26
N ASN A 166 -1.39 2.33 16.25
CA ASN A 166 -1.15 1.53 17.46
C ASN A 166 0.34 1.45 17.80
N ILE A 167 1.21 1.54 16.79
CA ILE A 167 2.65 1.44 16.95
C ILE A 167 3.23 2.74 17.48
N PHE A 168 2.84 3.89 16.91
CA PHE A 168 3.43 5.20 17.19
C PHE A 168 2.55 6.02 18.14
N THR A 169 2.60 5.63 19.41
CA THR A 169 2.06 6.39 20.53
C THR A 169 2.93 7.62 20.85
N GLU A 170 2.37 8.58 21.58
CA GLU A 170 3.06 9.83 21.93
C GLU A 170 4.42 9.59 22.61
N ASP A 171 4.51 8.63 23.53
CA ASP A 171 5.75 8.26 24.23
C ASP A 171 6.84 7.70 23.31
N LYS A 172 6.44 7.11 22.17
CA LYS A 172 7.38 6.60 21.17
C LYS A 172 7.76 7.68 20.16
N LEU A 173 6.80 8.54 19.78
CA LEU A 173 7.05 9.64 18.85
C LEU A 173 8.04 10.66 19.42
N VAL A 174 7.99 10.94 20.73
CA VAL A 174 8.96 11.83 21.39
C VAL A 174 10.40 11.32 21.30
N LYS A 175 10.62 10.02 21.12
CA LYS A 175 11.96 9.42 20.96
C LYS A 175 12.52 9.59 19.53
N LEU A 176 11.68 9.95 18.57
CA LEU A 176 12.05 10.12 17.16
C LEU A 176 12.40 11.58 16.89
N THR A 177 13.54 12.04 17.42
CA THR A 177 14.01 13.42 17.23
C THR A 177 14.74 13.60 15.90
N GLY A 178 14.82 14.85 15.43
CA GLY A 178 15.57 15.24 14.24
C GLY A 178 14.71 15.87 13.13
N ASP A 179 15.41 16.47 12.17
CA ASP A 179 14.82 17.29 11.09
C ASP A 179 14.74 16.54 9.75
N VAL A 180 14.95 15.22 9.79
CA VAL A 180 14.83 14.34 8.64
C VAL A 180 14.49 12.92 9.06
N GLY A 181 13.73 12.20 8.25
CA GLY A 181 13.42 10.81 8.50
C GLY A 181 12.73 10.10 7.36
N ILE A 182 12.63 8.78 7.48
CA ILE A 182 11.88 7.90 6.60
C ILE A 182 11.01 6.94 7.41
N GLY A 183 9.93 6.48 6.79
CA GLY A 183 9.01 5.54 7.38
C GLY A 183 8.48 4.54 6.36
N HIS A 184 7.91 3.46 6.88
CA HIS A 184 7.39 2.36 6.08
C HIS A 184 6.16 1.71 6.73
N SER A 185 5.17 1.34 5.91
CA SER A 185 4.07 0.45 6.26
C SER A 185 4.18 -0.85 5.46
N ARG A 186 4.20 -1.99 6.14
CA ARG A 186 4.50 -3.30 5.55
C ARG A 186 3.26 -4.15 5.37
N TYR A 187 3.24 -4.84 4.24
CA TYR A 187 2.52 -6.08 4.03
C TYR A 187 3.53 -7.20 3.73
N SER A 188 3.36 -8.41 4.28
CA SER A 188 4.23 -9.55 3.95
C SER A 188 3.94 -10.06 2.54
N THR A 189 4.80 -9.72 1.60
CA THR A 189 4.89 -10.34 0.26
C THR A 189 5.78 -11.60 0.33
N ALA A 190 6.95 -11.49 0.97
CA ALA A 190 7.89 -12.56 1.29
C ALA A 190 8.57 -12.33 2.66
N GLY A 191 9.12 -13.39 3.28
CA GLY A 191 9.93 -13.30 4.51
C GLY A 191 9.22 -13.47 5.86
N GLY A 192 7.91 -13.75 5.86
CA GLY A 192 7.14 -13.98 7.09
C GLY A 192 6.71 -12.70 7.82
N ARG A 193 5.95 -12.86 8.91
CA ARG A 193 5.37 -11.75 9.71
C ARG A 193 6.29 -11.21 10.81
N ASP A 194 7.49 -11.75 10.93
CA ASP A 194 8.39 -11.41 12.04
C ASP A 194 8.76 -9.93 12.02
N LEU A 195 8.75 -9.30 13.21
CA LEU A 195 9.24 -7.94 13.44
C LEU A 195 10.64 -7.68 12.86
N ALA A 196 11.49 -8.71 12.73
CA ALA A 196 12.80 -8.61 12.10
C ALA A 196 12.74 -8.09 10.65
N ASN A 197 11.61 -8.33 9.95
CA ASN A 197 11.37 -7.84 8.60
C ASN A 197 10.72 -6.44 8.56
N ALA A 198 10.44 -5.82 9.70
CA ALA A 198 9.90 -4.47 9.75
C ALA A 198 10.96 -3.46 9.27
N GLN A 199 10.54 -2.61 8.34
CA GLN A 199 11.37 -1.58 7.72
C GLN A 199 11.11 -0.22 8.38
N PRO A 200 11.96 0.82 8.20
CA PRO A 200 13.22 0.85 7.43
C PRO A 200 14.31 -0.06 8.00
N PHE A 201 15.05 -0.80 7.16
CA PHE A 201 16.20 -1.58 7.60
C PHE A 201 17.40 -0.67 7.82
N VAL A 202 18.17 -0.86 8.90
CA VAL A 202 19.26 0.05 9.31
C VAL A 202 20.56 -0.74 9.44
N VAL A 203 21.63 -0.23 8.84
CA VAL A 203 22.99 -0.77 8.98
C VAL A 203 23.99 0.36 9.21
N HIS A 204 25.15 0.03 9.78
CA HIS A 204 26.29 0.94 9.82
C HIS A 204 27.22 0.64 8.64
N THR A 205 27.48 1.68 7.85
CA THR A 205 28.43 1.63 6.75
C THR A 205 29.74 2.32 7.15
N ARG A 206 30.75 2.24 6.30
CA ARG A 206 31.99 3.03 6.46
C ARG A 206 31.78 4.54 6.49
N HIS A 207 30.62 5.02 6.01
CA HIS A 207 30.27 6.44 5.94
C HIS A 207 29.27 6.85 7.03
N GLY A 208 28.93 5.93 7.95
CA GLY A 208 27.92 6.14 8.99
C GLY A 208 26.64 5.34 8.75
N PRO A 209 25.59 5.60 9.54
CA PRO A 209 24.34 4.84 9.46
C PRO A 209 23.62 5.08 8.13
N LEU A 210 22.99 4.00 7.65
CA LEU A 210 22.20 3.95 6.43
C LEU A 210 20.87 3.27 6.76
N ALA A 211 19.76 3.91 6.40
CA ALA A 211 18.44 3.31 6.55
C ALA A 211 17.73 3.27 5.20
N THR A 212 17.06 2.15 4.89
CA THR A 212 16.33 1.97 3.63
C THR A 212 14.95 1.40 3.86
N ALA A 213 13.96 1.97 3.19
CA ALA A 213 12.61 1.43 3.09
C ALA A 213 12.25 1.21 1.62
N HIS A 214 11.55 0.11 1.36
CA HIS A 214 11.34 -0.45 0.05
C HIS A 214 9.90 -0.87 -0.17
N ASN A 215 9.33 -0.45 -1.30
CA ASN A 215 8.09 -0.97 -1.86
C ASN A 215 8.40 -1.66 -3.19
N GLY A 216 8.20 -2.97 -3.26
CA GLY A 216 8.50 -3.76 -4.45
C GLY A 216 8.97 -5.17 -4.11
N GLU A 217 9.59 -5.81 -5.10
CA GLU A 217 10.22 -7.12 -4.98
C GLU A 217 11.41 -7.22 -5.95
N LEU A 218 12.51 -7.81 -5.49
CA LEU A 218 13.67 -8.07 -6.32
C LEU A 218 13.54 -9.42 -7.03
N ILE A 219 13.30 -9.40 -8.33
CA ILE A 219 13.10 -10.63 -9.12
C ILE A 219 14.29 -11.59 -9.07
N ASN A 220 15.50 -11.06 -8.92
CA ASN A 220 16.76 -11.80 -8.87
C ASN A 220 17.36 -11.84 -7.45
N ALA A 221 16.50 -11.74 -6.42
CA ALA A 221 16.93 -11.73 -5.01
C ALA A 221 17.82 -12.91 -4.64
N GLU A 222 17.58 -14.11 -5.17
CA GLU A 222 18.37 -15.31 -4.87
C GLU A 222 19.82 -15.18 -5.37
N ALA A 223 20.00 -14.77 -6.63
CA ALA A 223 21.32 -14.55 -7.22
C ALA A 223 22.09 -13.41 -6.51
N LEU A 224 21.39 -12.33 -6.17
CA LEU A 224 21.97 -11.21 -5.43
C LEU A 224 22.35 -11.62 -4.00
N ARG A 225 21.51 -12.41 -3.33
CA ARG A 225 21.79 -12.95 -2.00
C ARG A 225 23.05 -13.80 -2.00
N LYS A 226 23.21 -14.70 -2.99
CA LYS A 226 24.44 -15.48 -3.14
C LYS A 226 25.65 -14.57 -3.32
N THR A 227 25.56 -13.55 -4.17
CA THR A 227 26.63 -12.57 -4.39
C THR A 227 27.04 -11.83 -3.11
N VAL A 228 26.08 -11.47 -2.26
CA VAL A 228 26.34 -10.80 -0.97
C VAL A 228 26.98 -11.76 0.04
N LEU A 229 26.47 -12.99 0.14
CA LEU A 229 26.97 -14.02 1.07
C LEU A 229 28.38 -14.50 0.69
N ASP A 230 28.67 -14.68 -0.60
CA ASP A 230 29.99 -15.11 -1.11
C ASP A 230 31.10 -14.09 -0.80
N ARG A 231 30.73 -12.82 -0.51
CA ARG A 231 31.64 -11.76 -0.05
C ARG A 231 31.86 -11.76 1.47
N GLY A 232 31.24 -12.68 2.20
CA GLY A 232 31.31 -12.78 3.65
C GLY A 232 30.36 -11.83 4.41
N VAL A 233 29.37 -11.24 3.75
CA VAL A 233 28.37 -10.37 4.40
C VAL A 233 27.20 -11.22 4.90
N GLY A 234 27.03 -11.30 6.22
CA GLY A 234 25.92 -12.03 6.83
C GLY A 234 24.56 -11.33 6.64
N LEU A 235 23.50 -12.12 6.49
CA LEU A 235 22.11 -11.66 6.39
C LEU A 235 21.30 -12.25 7.55
N SER A 236 20.57 -11.38 8.25
CA SER A 236 19.77 -11.71 9.44
C SER A 236 18.34 -12.13 9.07
N THR A 237 17.89 -11.76 7.88
CA THR A 237 16.53 -11.94 7.38
C THR A 237 16.54 -12.43 5.94
N LYS A 238 15.35 -12.85 5.47
CA LYS A 238 15.10 -13.16 4.06
C LYS A 238 14.54 -11.95 3.28
N SER A 239 14.49 -10.76 3.89
CA SER A 239 13.87 -9.59 3.27
C SER A 239 14.75 -8.97 2.18
N ASP A 240 14.11 -8.51 1.11
CA ASP A 240 14.77 -7.72 0.07
C ASP A 240 15.36 -6.43 0.62
N SER A 241 14.71 -5.83 1.61
CA SER A 241 15.15 -4.57 2.20
C SER A 241 16.53 -4.71 2.84
N GLU A 242 16.78 -5.77 3.60
CA GLU A 242 18.13 -6.03 4.12
C GLU A 242 19.12 -6.27 2.98
N LEU A 243 18.75 -7.07 1.99
CA LEU A 243 19.63 -7.35 0.84
C LEU A 243 20.03 -6.06 0.11
N ILE A 244 19.05 -5.17 -0.14
CA ILE A 244 19.24 -3.84 -0.73
C ILE A 244 20.16 -2.99 0.15
N THR A 245 19.93 -2.91 1.46
CA THR A 245 20.78 -2.11 2.35
C THR A 245 22.22 -2.62 2.36
N GLN A 246 22.41 -3.94 2.35
CA GLN A 246 23.73 -4.55 2.33
C GLN A 246 24.44 -4.35 1.00
N MET A 247 23.73 -4.39 -0.12
CA MET A 247 24.29 -4.04 -1.44
C MET A 247 24.72 -2.57 -1.50
N LEU A 248 23.90 -1.64 -1.00
CA LEU A 248 24.23 -0.20 -0.94
C LEU A 248 25.42 0.11 -0.03
N SER A 249 25.71 -0.77 0.93
CA SER A 249 26.87 -0.65 1.81
C SER A 249 28.19 -0.93 1.09
N GLN A 250 28.16 -1.59 -0.07
CA GLN A 250 29.34 -1.95 -0.87
C GLN A 250 29.83 -0.77 -1.71
N LEU A 251 31.15 -0.71 -1.93
CA LEU A 251 31.75 0.30 -2.80
C LEU A 251 31.24 0.16 -4.24
N PRO A 252 30.98 1.27 -4.94
CA PRO A 252 30.66 1.21 -6.36
C PRO A 252 31.88 0.69 -7.15
N PRO A 253 31.70 0.14 -8.37
CA PRO A 253 32.78 -0.49 -9.15
C PRO A 253 34.01 0.41 -9.39
N ARG A 254 33.81 1.73 -9.49
CA ARG A 254 34.89 2.72 -9.70
C ARG A 254 35.55 3.20 -8.40
N GLY A 255 35.12 2.68 -7.25
CA GLY A 255 35.56 3.12 -5.93
C GLY A 255 35.11 4.55 -5.58
N GLU A 256 35.62 5.07 -4.47
CA GLU A 256 35.31 6.39 -3.94
C GLU A 256 36.61 7.13 -3.60
N LYS A 257 36.80 8.35 -4.10
CA LYS A 257 38.04 9.13 -3.90
C LYS A 257 37.91 10.22 -2.83
N THR A 258 36.74 10.86 -2.73
CA THR A 258 36.54 12.11 -1.95
C THR A 258 35.39 12.05 -0.95
N GLY A 259 34.95 10.84 -0.57
CA GLY A 259 33.84 10.61 0.35
C GLY A 259 32.76 9.69 -0.22
N PRO A 260 31.59 9.58 0.42
CA PRO A 260 30.48 8.76 -0.07
C PRO A 260 29.97 9.25 -1.42
N ASP A 261 29.87 8.34 -2.40
CA ASP A 261 29.21 8.58 -3.68
C ASP A 261 27.91 7.76 -3.74
N TRP A 262 26.87 8.28 -3.09
CA TRP A 262 25.57 7.62 -3.02
C TRP A 262 24.90 7.52 -4.38
N GLY A 263 25.12 8.49 -5.28
CA GLY A 263 24.63 8.42 -6.66
C GLY A 263 25.20 7.19 -7.39
N ALA A 264 26.51 6.99 -7.33
CA ALA A 264 27.15 5.83 -7.95
C ALA A 264 26.78 4.49 -7.29
N ARG A 265 26.65 4.45 -5.95
CA ARG A 265 26.19 3.24 -5.22
C ARG A 265 24.78 2.85 -5.61
N ILE A 266 23.87 3.82 -5.63
CA ILE A 266 22.47 3.59 -6.01
C ILE A 266 22.40 3.18 -7.49
N ARG A 267 23.13 3.86 -8.38
CA ARG A 267 23.22 3.45 -9.80
C ARG A 267 23.68 1.99 -9.93
N HIS A 268 24.71 1.59 -9.19
CA HIS A 268 25.21 0.21 -9.24
C HIS A 268 24.17 -0.80 -8.75
N LEU A 269 23.42 -0.47 -7.69
CA LEU A 269 22.27 -1.27 -7.26
C LEU A 269 21.27 -1.39 -8.42
N MET A 270 20.86 -0.28 -9.02
CA MET A 270 19.86 -0.25 -10.10
C MET A 270 20.29 -1.00 -11.36
N GLU A 271 21.58 -1.05 -11.67
CA GLU A 271 22.12 -1.85 -12.76
C GLU A 271 22.09 -3.35 -12.45
N ALA A 272 22.16 -3.73 -11.17
CA ALA A 272 22.07 -5.12 -10.72
C ALA A 272 20.63 -5.60 -10.46
N THR A 273 19.68 -4.67 -10.27
CA THR A 273 18.26 -4.96 -9.99
C THR A 273 17.36 -4.40 -11.10
N PRO A 274 16.86 -5.24 -12.02
CA PRO A 274 16.21 -4.74 -13.23
C PRO A 274 14.84 -4.07 -12.99
N THR A 275 14.04 -4.57 -12.03
CA THR A 275 12.70 -4.10 -11.62
C THR A 275 12.27 -5.00 -10.43
N ALA A 276 11.23 -4.74 -9.63
CA ALA A 276 10.27 -3.64 -9.62
C ALA A 276 10.21 -3.03 -8.22
N TYR A 277 10.72 -1.82 -8.05
CA TYR A 277 10.89 -1.23 -6.73
C TYR A 277 10.85 0.31 -6.74
N SER A 278 10.32 0.84 -5.65
CA SER A 278 10.52 2.21 -5.20
C SER A 278 11.20 2.18 -3.83
N LEU A 279 12.23 3.01 -3.64
CA LEU A 279 13.00 3.07 -2.40
C LEU A 279 13.03 4.49 -1.85
N VAL A 280 13.02 4.60 -0.53
CA VAL A 280 13.48 5.78 0.18
C VAL A 280 14.67 5.39 1.07
N MET A 281 15.73 6.16 0.97
CA MET A 281 16.98 5.90 1.69
C MET A 281 17.35 7.14 2.51
N LEU A 282 17.70 6.95 3.78
CA LEU A 282 18.16 7.99 4.68
C LEU A 282 19.65 7.81 4.96
N HIS A 283 20.42 8.87 4.74
CA HIS A 283 21.80 8.96 5.16
C HIS A 283 22.15 10.40 5.57
N GLY A 284 22.72 10.56 6.77
CA GLY A 284 23.05 11.88 7.31
C GLY A 284 21.82 12.77 7.44
N ASP A 285 21.81 13.88 6.70
CA ASP A 285 20.71 14.87 6.64
C ASP A 285 19.89 14.80 5.34
N THR A 286 20.06 13.73 4.55
CA THR A 286 19.56 13.63 3.18
C THR A 286 18.67 12.40 3.01
N VAL A 287 17.55 12.56 2.31
CA VAL A 287 16.70 11.46 1.84
C VAL A 287 16.87 11.30 0.34
N TYR A 288 17.17 10.08 -0.09
CA TYR A 288 17.20 9.73 -1.51
C TYR A 288 15.92 8.98 -1.87
N GLY A 289 15.28 9.39 -2.96
CA GLY A 289 14.21 8.66 -3.62
C GLY A 289 14.74 7.93 -4.83
N ILE A 290 14.36 6.66 -4.99
CA ILE A 290 14.80 5.83 -6.11
C ILE A 290 13.59 5.15 -6.70
N ARG A 291 13.40 5.28 -8.02
CA ARG A 291 12.36 4.54 -8.77
C ARG A 291 13.05 3.69 -9.82
N ASP A 292 12.69 2.40 -9.90
CA ASP A 292 13.31 1.47 -10.85
C ASP A 292 13.26 1.99 -12.31
N PRO A 293 14.15 1.50 -13.21
CA PRO A 293 14.22 2.00 -14.58
C PRO A 293 12.91 1.92 -15.37
N PHE A 294 12.06 0.93 -15.10
CA PHE A 294 10.74 0.80 -15.73
C PHE A 294 9.66 1.66 -15.07
N GLY A 295 9.94 2.21 -13.89
CA GLY A 295 9.01 3.02 -13.13
C GLY A 295 7.83 2.23 -12.60
N ASN A 296 7.99 0.92 -12.33
CA ASN A 296 6.88 0.01 -12.07
C ASN A 296 6.09 0.41 -10.82
N ARG A 297 6.79 0.72 -9.73
CA ARG A 297 6.19 1.13 -8.45
C ARG A 297 6.04 2.64 -8.37
N PRO A 298 4.98 3.16 -7.71
CA PRO A 298 4.77 4.59 -7.63
C PRO A 298 5.71 5.25 -6.61
N LEU A 299 6.11 6.48 -6.90
CA LEU A 299 6.87 7.34 -5.99
C LEU A 299 6.72 8.79 -6.42
N CYS A 300 6.39 9.67 -5.49
CA CYS A 300 6.13 11.08 -5.77
C CYS A 300 6.70 12.00 -4.69
N ILE A 301 6.97 13.24 -5.06
CA ILE A 301 7.58 14.28 -4.23
C ILE A 301 6.55 15.37 -3.98
N GLY A 302 6.52 15.89 -2.76
CA GLY A 302 5.67 16.99 -2.35
C GLY A 302 6.44 18.10 -1.64
N ARG A 303 5.84 19.28 -1.62
CA ARG A 303 6.28 20.45 -0.85
C ARG A 303 5.47 20.52 0.43
N LEU A 304 6.14 20.43 1.58
CA LEU A 304 5.49 20.65 2.87
C LEU A 304 5.21 22.14 3.02
N MET A 305 3.94 22.52 3.12
CA MET A 305 3.55 23.94 3.16
C MET A 305 3.32 24.39 4.59
N PRO A 306 3.62 25.67 4.90
CA PRO A 306 3.17 26.26 6.15
C PRO A 306 1.64 26.24 6.24
N VAL A 307 1.10 25.93 7.41
CA VAL A 307 -0.34 26.00 7.66
C VAL A 307 -0.69 27.47 7.92
N GLY A 308 -1.54 28.05 7.09
CA GLY A 308 -2.08 29.38 7.35
C GLY A 308 -2.97 29.35 8.60
N ASP A 309 -2.85 30.37 9.46
CA ASP A 309 -3.73 30.53 10.61
C ASP A 309 -5.19 30.60 10.12
N CYS A 310 -6.08 29.77 10.69
CA CYS A 310 -7.50 29.77 10.35
C CYS A 310 -8.19 31.12 10.66
N ASN A 311 -7.52 31.98 11.43
CA ASN A 311 -7.96 33.34 11.74
C ASN A 311 -7.39 34.43 10.80
N GLY A 312 -6.62 34.07 9.77
CA GLY A 312 -6.16 35.01 8.73
C GLY A 312 -5.11 36.04 9.20
N THR A 313 -4.51 35.84 10.37
CA THR A 313 -3.66 36.85 11.04
C THR A 313 -2.16 36.74 10.78
N ALA A 314 -1.68 35.69 10.11
CA ALA A 314 -0.25 35.51 9.82
C ALA A 314 0.08 35.75 8.34
N ARG A 315 0.88 36.79 8.06
CA ARG A 315 1.60 36.96 6.77
C ARG A 315 2.76 35.97 6.70
N GLN A 316 2.48 34.68 6.51
CA GLN A 316 3.52 33.72 6.13
C GLN A 316 3.68 33.74 4.61
N ASP A 317 4.92 33.70 4.14
CA ASP A 317 5.22 33.58 2.71
C ASP A 317 4.84 32.16 2.25
N LEU A 318 3.60 32.00 1.79
CA LEU A 318 3.06 30.75 1.26
C LEU A 318 3.76 30.28 -0.03
N THR A 319 4.76 31.02 -0.53
CA THR A 319 5.54 30.60 -1.70
C THR A 319 6.72 29.70 -1.34
N LYS A 320 7.19 29.72 -0.08
CA LYS A 320 8.32 28.89 0.38
C LYS A 320 7.86 27.67 1.19
N PRO A 321 8.30 26.46 0.83
CA PRO A 321 7.96 25.26 1.60
C PRO A 321 8.77 25.18 2.90
N LEU A 322 8.16 24.58 3.93
CA LEU A 322 8.82 24.17 5.19
C LEU A 322 9.83 23.04 4.98
N GLY A 323 9.68 22.29 3.90
CA GLY A 323 10.47 21.11 3.61
C GLY A 323 9.93 20.32 2.44
N TRP A 324 10.47 19.13 2.28
CA TRP A 324 10.19 18.24 1.16
C TRP A 324 9.74 16.89 1.70
N VAL A 325 8.72 16.33 1.09
CA VAL A 325 8.22 14.99 1.40
C VAL A 325 8.31 14.10 0.17
N ILE A 326 8.49 12.81 0.39
CA ILE A 326 8.45 11.78 -0.66
C ILE A 326 7.54 10.65 -0.20
N SER A 327 6.73 10.10 -1.09
CA SER A 327 5.68 9.14 -0.73
C SER A 327 5.38 8.19 -1.88
N SER A 328 4.97 6.96 -1.59
CA SER A 328 4.40 6.04 -2.59
C SER A 328 3.18 6.62 -3.29
N GLU A 329 2.36 7.41 -2.59
CA GLU A 329 1.14 8.03 -3.15
C GLU A 329 0.97 9.48 -2.73
N SER A 330 0.40 10.29 -3.63
CA SER A 330 0.11 11.70 -3.39
C SER A 330 -0.99 11.91 -2.34
N CYS A 331 -1.84 10.90 -2.10
CA CYS A 331 -2.91 10.96 -1.11
C CYS A 331 -2.40 11.17 0.33
N ALA A 332 -1.13 10.85 0.58
CA ALA A 332 -0.46 11.10 1.86
C ALA A 332 -0.15 12.59 2.10
N PHE A 333 -0.04 13.39 1.03
CA PHE A 333 0.36 14.80 1.14
C PHE A 333 -0.72 15.65 1.79
N GLN A 334 -1.99 15.41 1.50
CA GLN A 334 -3.09 16.17 2.11
C GLN A 334 -3.11 16.02 3.64
N SER A 335 -2.82 14.82 4.15
CA SER A 335 -2.81 14.53 5.59
C SER A 335 -1.69 15.23 6.37
N VAL A 336 -0.66 15.71 5.67
CA VAL A 336 0.50 16.36 6.28
C VAL A 336 0.64 17.83 5.88
N GLY A 337 -0.34 18.40 5.15
CA GLY A 337 -0.24 19.78 4.66
C GLY A 337 0.78 19.97 3.53
N ALA A 338 1.04 18.93 2.73
CA ALA A 338 1.93 19.01 1.58
C ALA A 338 1.16 19.12 0.26
N THR A 339 1.78 19.75 -0.74
CA THR A 339 1.28 19.84 -2.11
C THR A 339 2.13 18.98 -3.05
N LEU A 340 1.49 18.28 -4.00
CA LEU A 340 2.21 17.46 -4.98
C LEU A 340 3.12 18.34 -5.86
N LEU A 341 4.41 18.02 -5.90
CA LEU A 341 5.37 18.68 -6.78
C LEU A 341 5.45 17.98 -8.14
N ARG A 342 5.79 16.68 -8.12
CA ARG A 342 5.86 15.79 -9.29
C ARG A 342 6.06 14.35 -8.85
N GLU A 343 5.89 13.41 -9.78
CA GLU A 343 6.40 12.05 -9.61
C GLU A 343 7.92 11.98 -9.75
N VAL A 344 8.51 10.97 -9.12
CA VAL A 344 9.88 10.53 -9.41
C VAL A 344 9.85 9.82 -10.75
N TYR A 345 10.75 10.19 -11.66
CA TYR A 345 10.78 9.63 -13.02
C TYR A 345 11.27 8.17 -13.01
N PRO A 346 10.86 7.33 -13.98
CA PRO A 346 11.45 6.01 -14.16
C PRO A 346 12.97 6.08 -14.28
N GLY A 347 13.68 5.31 -13.45
CA GLY A 347 15.15 5.31 -13.38
C GLY A 347 15.78 6.46 -12.61
N GLU A 348 14.99 7.40 -12.09
CA GLU A 348 15.53 8.58 -11.40
C GLU A 348 16.05 8.24 -10.00
N ILE A 349 17.23 8.78 -9.71
CA ILE A 349 17.80 8.92 -8.37
C ILE A 349 17.63 10.39 -7.97
N VAL A 350 16.75 10.66 -7.03
CA VAL A 350 16.48 12.02 -6.56
C VAL A 350 16.97 12.22 -5.13
N GLU A 351 17.62 13.34 -4.89
CA GLU A 351 18.11 13.79 -3.58
C GLU A 351 17.16 14.85 -3.02
N LEU A 352 16.66 14.64 -1.81
CA LEU A 352 15.93 15.61 -1.00
C LEU A 352 16.83 16.02 0.17
N SER A 353 17.16 17.30 0.25
CA SER A 353 18.01 17.87 1.29
C SER A 353 17.39 19.18 1.81
N PRO A 354 17.93 19.75 2.90
CA PRO A 354 17.50 21.08 3.35
C PRO A 354 17.63 22.18 2.28
N ASN A 355 18.53 21.98 1.30
CA ASN A 355 18.78 22.93 0.21
C ASN A 355 17.80 22.78 -0.96
N GLY A 356 16.97 21.74 -0.99
CA GLY A 356 16.05 21.50 -2.09
C GLY A 356 16.04 20.06 -2.60
N VAL A 357 15.40 19.90 -3.76
CA VAL A 357 15.26 18.64 -4.48
C VAL A 357 16.13 18.67 -5.73
N ARG A 358 17.00 17.66 -5.91
CA ARG A 358 17.93 17.57 -7.03
C ARG A 358 17.90 16.17 -7.65
N SER A 359 17.78 16.09 -8.96
CA SER A 359 17.96 14.83 -9.69
C SER A 359 19.47 14.57 -9.81
N LEU A 360 19.95 13.46 -9.25
CA LEU A 360 21.35 13.07 -9.32
C LEU A 360 21.65 12.29 -10.59
N ASP A 361 20.70 11.45 -11.01
CA ASP A 361 20.89 10.57 -12.14
C ASP A 361 19.57 10.03 -12.69
N ILE A 362 19.60 9.56 -13.93
CA ILE A 362 18.53 8.76 -14.55
C ILE A 362 19.18 7.51 -15.17
N VAL A 363 18.94 6.36 -14.54
CA VAL A 363 19.42 5.06 -15.04
C VAL A 363 18.51 4.61 -16.18
N PRO A 364 19.06 4.35 -17.39
CA PRO A 364 18.25 3.93 -18.52
C PRO A 364 17.68 2.53 -18.30
N ARG A 365 16.55 2.24 -18.94
CA ARG A 365 15.99 0.88 -18.96
C ARG A 365 16.95 -0.08 -19.64
N PRO A 366 17.14 -1.30 -19.10
CA PRO A 366 17.95 -2.30 -19.76
C PRO A 366 17.38 -2.60 -21.15
N LYS A 367 18.27 -2.74 -22.14
CA LYS A 367 17.85 -3.17 -23.49
C LYS A 367 17.34 -4.62 -23.39
N PRO A 368 16.23 -4.96 -24.07
CA PRO A 368 15.71 -6.31 -24.01
C PRO A 368 16.73 -7.30 -24.59
N ALA A 369 16.92 -8.44 -23.93
CA ALA A 369 17.86 -9.49 -24.36
C ALA A 369 17.40 -10.21 -25.64
N GLN A 370 16.10 -10.13 -25.96
CA GLN A 370 15.43 -10.66 -27.14
C GLN A 370 14.39 -9.62 -27.62
N PRO A 371 14.14 -9.44 -28.93
CA PRO A 371 13.04 -8.59 -29.39
C PRO A 371 11.73 -9.07 -28.78
N PHE A 372 10.92 -8.14 -28.23
CA PHE A 372 9.55 -8.43 -27.82
C PHE A 372 8.83 -9.07 -29.02
N SER A 373 8.28 -10.28 -28.86
CA SER A 373 7.40 -10.84 -29.87
C SER A 373 6.23 -9.88 -30.09
N GLU A 374 5.92 -9.61 -31.35
CA GLU A 374 4.90 -8.68 -31.87
C GLU A 374 3.47 -9.01 -31.41
N ALA A 375 3.20 -9.04 -30.10
CA ALA A 375 1.89 -9.42 -29.57
C ALA A 375 0.86 -8.28 -29.59
N HIS A 376 1.26 -7.07 -30.00
CA HIS A 376 0.34 -5.99 -30.31
C HIS A 376 0.65 -5.45 -31.70
N GLY A 377 -0.02 -6.01 -32.70
CA GLY A 377 -0.12 -5.42 -34.02
C GLY A 377 -0.82 -4.07 -33.92
N ASP A 378 -0.03 -3.01 -33.78
CA ASP A 378 -0.45 -1.68 -34.20
C ASP A 378 -0.17 -1.58 -35.71
N PRO A 379 -1.19 -1.67 -36.58
CA PRO A 379 -1.01 -1.60 -38.02
C PRO A 379 -0.51 -0.23 -38.52
N ASN A 380 -0.40 0.78 -37.64
CA ASN A 380 0.11 2.11 -38.01
C ASN A 380 1.58 2.34 -37.66
N HIS A 381 2.28 1.39 -37.04
CA HIS A 381 3.72 1.51 -36.80
C HIS A 381 4.53 0.92 -37.96
N SER A 382 4.52 1.64 -39.08
CA SER A 382 5.36 1.33 -40.24
C SER A 382 6.86 1.44 -39.90
N ASP A 383 7.59 0.36 -40.19
CA ASP A 383 8.96 0.33 -40.75
C ASP A 383 10.03 1.27 -40.17
N HIS A 384 10.27 1.20 -38.86
CA HIS A 384 11.54 1.64 -38.25
C HIS A 384 12.27 0.50 -37.53
N ALA A 385 12.48 -0.60 -38.23
CA ALA A 385 13.53 -1.56 -37.91
C ALA A 385 14.91 -0.90 -38.09
N GLY A 386 15.47 -0.28 -37.03
CA GLY A 386 16.79 0.35 -37.16
C GLY A 386 17.42 1.06 -35.95
N LEU A 387 16.70 1.35 -34.87
CA LEU A 387 17.29 1.91 -33.64
C LEU A 387 16.74 1.17 -32.43
N LEU A 388 17.62 0.54 -31.66
CA LEU A 388 17.35 -0.09 -30.36
C LEU A 388 16.83 0.97 -29.36
N GLN A 389 15.56 1.35 -29.48
CA GLN A 389 14.90 2.25 -28.57
C GLN A 389 14.67 1.51 -27.25
N ALA A 390 14.96 2.18 -26.12
CA ALA A 390 14.68 1.61 -24.81
C ALA A 390 13.19 1.22 -24.74
N PRO A 391 12.83 0.09 -24.11
CA PRO A 391 11.44 -0.34 -24.00
C PRO A 391 10.58 0.77 -23.37
N PRO A 392 9.25 0.78 -23.54
CA PRO A 392 8.41 1.73 -22.83
C PRO A 392 8.52 1.50 -21.30
N PRO A 393 8.13 2.50 -20.48
CA PRO A 393 7.89 2.27 -19.05
C PRO A 393 6.91 1.11 -18.83
N ALA A 394 6.90 0.54 -17.63
CA ALA A 394 6.00 -0.55 -17.27
C ALA A 394 5.35 -0.28 -15.91
N PHE A 395 4.67 0.87 -15.77
CA PHE A 395 3.97 1.23 -14.53
C PHE A 395 2.90 0.18 -14.19
N CYS A 396 2.82 -0.26 -12.94
CA CYS A 396 1.90 -1.34 -12.56
C CYS A 396 0.44 -0.95 -12.79
N ILE A 397 -0.24 -1.59 -13.76
CA ILE A 397 -1.62 -1.25 -14.11
C ILE A 397 -2.59 -1.51 -12.94
N PHE A 398 -2.25 -2.45 -12.06
CA PHE A 398 -3.06 -2.78 -10.89
C PHE A 398 -3.05 -1.71 -9.79
N GLU A 399 -2.11 -0.74 -9.83
CA GLU A 399 -2.20 0.45 -8.98
C GLU A 399 -3.47 1.25 -9.32
N TYR A 400 -3.83 1.35 -10.60
CA TYR A 400 -5.09 1.95 -11.03
C TYR A 400 -6.31 1.07 -10.72
N VAL A 401 -6.22 -0.24 -10.98
CA VAL A 401 -7.37 -1.16 -10.79
C VAL A 401 -7.80 -1.23 -9.33
N TYR A 402 -6.86 -1.45 -8.41
CA TYR A 402 -7.19 -1.85 -7.04
C TYR A 402 -6.35 -1.15 -5.95
N PHE A 403 -5.02 -1.21 -6.04
CA PHE A 403 -4.17 -0.96 -4.86
C PHE A 403 -4.16 0.48 -4.37
N ALA A 404 -4.09 1.45 -5.27
CA ALA A 404 -3.98 2.83 -4.86
C ALA A 404 -5.29 3.38 -4.32
N ARG A 405 -5.18 4.38 -3.46
CA ARG A 405 -6.34 5.12 -2.96
C ARG A 405 -6.93 5.93 -4.12
N ALA A 406 -8.25 6.04 -4.17
CA ALA A 406 -8.93 6.62 -5.33
C ALA A 406 -8.57 8.11 -5.55
N ASP A 407 -8.19 8.83 -4.51
CA ASP A 407 -7.76 10.24 -4.54
C ASP A 407 -6.28 10.45 -4.89
N SER A 408 -5.50 9.37 -5.07
CA SER A 408 -4.12 9.44 -5.54
C SER A 408 -4.02 9.86 -7.00
N ILE A 409 -2.90 10.51 -7.34
CA ILE A 409 -2.58 10.99 -8.68
C ILE A 409 -1.35 10.25 -9.19
N PHE A 410 -1.48 9.60 -10.34
CA PHE A 410 -0.38 8.98 -11.09
C PHE A 410 -0.48 9.41 -12.56
N GLU A 411 0.64 9.66 -13.19
CA GLU A 411 0.76 10.04 -14.61
C GLU A 411 -0.12 11.25 -14.98
N GLY A 412 -0.29 12.16 -14.01
CA GLY A 412 -1.10 13.38 -14.16
C GLY A 412 -2.61 13.21 -13.99
N GLN A 413 -3.08 12.02 -13.61
CA GLN A 413 -4.50 11.70 -13.50
C GLN A 413 -4.86 11.03 -12.17
N GLN A 414 -6.08 11.27 -11.71
CA GLN A 414 -6.59 10.68 -10.48
C GLN A 414 -7.06 9.24 -10.70
N VAL A 415 -6.74 8.35 -9.75
CA VAL A 415 -7.13 6.93 -9.78
C VAL A 415 -8.65 6.76 -9.89
N TYR A 416 -9.43 7.57 -9.17
CA TYR A 416 -10.89 7.61 -9.25
C TYR A 416 -11.39 7.80 -10.69
N SER A 417 -10.81 8.77 -11.42
CA SER A 417 -11.20 9.06 -12.80
C SER A 417 -10.90 7.89 -13.73
N VAL A 418 -9.76 7.22 -13.54
CA VAL A 418 -9.38 6.03 -14.31
C VAL A 418 -10.39 4.91 -14.08
N ARG A 419 -10.70 4.58 -12.83
CA ARG A 419 -11.67 3.52 -12.48
C ARG A 419 -13.06 3.81 -13.06
N ARG A 420 -13.49 5.07 -13.06
CA ARG A 420 -14.73 5.49 -13.71
C ARG A 420 -14.71 5.27 -15.23
N ARG A 421 -13.58 5.51 -15.89
CA ARG A 421 -13.42 5.19 -17.32
C ARG A 421 -13.39 3.69 -17.58
N CYS A 422 -12.79 2.88 -16.70
CA CYS A 422 -12.87 1.42 -16.79
C CYS A 422 -14.32 0.94 -16.74
N GLY A 423 -15.13 1.47 -15.82
CA GLY A 423 -16.56 1.18 -15.73
C GLY A 423 -17.35 1.59 -16.98
N ARG A 424 -17.05 2.77 -17.54
CA ARG A 424 -17.62 3.24 -18.81
C ARG A 424 -17.28 2.27 -19.95
N GLN A 425 -16.01 1.91 -20.10
CA GLN A 425 -15.55 1.01 -21.16
C GLN A 425 -16.16 -0.40 -20.99
N LEU A 426 -16.30 -0.87 -19.75
CA LEU A 426 -16.97 -2.14 -19.43
C LEU A 426 -18.45 -2.17 -19.83
N ALA A 427 -19.17 -1.04 -19.67
CA ALA A 427 -20.55 -0.93 -20.12
C ALA A 427 -20.69 -0.97 -21.65
N MET A 428 -19.67 -0.50 -22.38
CA MET A 428 -19.64 -0.59 -23.85
C MET A 428 -19.34 -2.01 -24.33
N GLU A 429 -18.43 -2.71 -23.64
CA GLU A 429 -17.99 -4.06 -24.03
C GLU A 429 -18.97 -5.16 -23.58
N ALA A 430 -19.62 -4.98 -22.44
CA ALA A 430 -20.46 -6.00 -21.82
C ALA A 430 -21.81 -5.44 -21.32
N PRO A 431 -22.64 -4.85 -22.19
CA PRO A 431 -23.98 -4.38 -21.79
C PRO A 431 -24.87 -5.54 -21.32
N VAL A 432 -25.89 -5.22 -20.53
CA VAL A 432 -26.96 -6.15 -20.14
C VAL A 432 -28.18 -5.36 -19.69
N GLU A 433 -29.37 -5.90 -19.97
CA GLU A 433 -30.61 -5.35 -19.44
C GLU A 433 -30.73 -5.65 -17.95
N ALA A 434 -30.83 -4.60 -17.15
CA ALA A 434 -31.02 -4.68 -15.71
C ALA A 434 -31.75 -3.44 -15.22
N ASP A 435 -32.22 -3.47 -13.98
CA ASP A 435 -33.02 -2.40 -13.40
C ASP A 435 -32.15 -1.43 -12.58
N ILE A 436 -31.10 -1.96 -11.95
CA ILE A 436 -30.15 -1.19 -11.13
C ILE A 436 -28.71 -1.66 -11.32
N ILE A 437 -27.76 -0.74 -11.10
CA ILE A 437 -26.33 -1.04 -10.96
C ILE A 437 -25.91 -0.82 -9.52
N SER A 438 -25.09 -1.72 -9.01
CA SER A 438 -24.44 -1.56 -7.72
C SER A 438 -22.99 -2.03 -7.77
N THR A 439 -22.33 -2.00 -6.63
CA THR A 439 -20.91 -2.33 -6.50
C THR A 439 -20.68 -3.28 -5.32
N ILE A 440 -19.59 -4.02 -5.36
CA ILE A 440 -18.96 -4.51 -4.13
C ILE A 440 -18.13 -3.34 -3.56
N PRO A 441 -18.48 -2.78 -2.40
CA PRO A 441 -17.78 -1.62 -1.87
C PRO A 441 -16.40 -2.00 -1.30
N GLU A 442 -15.36 -1.17 -1.44
CA GLU A 442 -15.40 0.26 -1.80
C GLU A 442 -14.61 0.60 -3.08
N SER A 443 -13.64 -0.24 -3.47
CA SER A 443 -12.69 0.01 -4.57
C SER A 443 -13.35 0.11 -5.94
N ALA A 444 -14.42 -0.66 -6.17
CA ALA A 444 -15.14 -0.73 -7.43
C ALA A 444 -16.24 0.33 -7.61
N THR A 445 -16.57 1.11 -6.57
CA THR A 445 -17.62 2.14 -6.63
C THR A 445 -17.45 3.13 -7.79
N PRO A 446 -16.25 3.66 -8.10
CA PRO A 446 -16.10 4.56 -9.24
C PRO A 446 -16.40 3.87 -10.58
N ALA A 447 -16.06 2.59 -10.72
CA ALA A 447 -16.36 1.81 -11.92
C ALA A 447 -17.87 1.56 -12.05
N ALA A 448 -18.57 1.25 -10.96
CA ALA A 448 -20.03 1.11 -10.96
C ALA A 448 -20.73 2.41 -11.40
N ILE A 449 -20.27 3.57 -10.90
CA ILE A 449 -20.76 4.89 -11.32
C ILE A 449 -20.48 5.12 -12.81
N GLY A 450 -19.28 4.75 -13.29
CA GLY A 450 -18.92 4.85 -14.70
C GLY A 450 -19.81 4.00 -15.60
N PHE A 451 -20.10 2.77 -15.20
CA PHE A 451 -20.99 1.85 -15.91
C PHE A 451 -22.42 2.40 -15.94
N SER A 452 -22.92 2.91 -14.81
CA SER A 452 -24.26 3.50 -14.67
C SER A 452 -24.47 4.67 -15.62
N LEU A 453 -23.54 5.62 -15.62
CA LEU A 453 -23.64 6.79 -16.50
C LEU A 453 -23.57 6.43 -17.99
N GLN A 454 -22.83 5.37 -18.35
CA GLN A 454 -22.70 4.94 -19.73
C GLN A 454 -23.91 4.13 -20.23
N SER A 455 -24.51 3.32 -19.37
CA SER A 455 -25.65 2.46 -19.71
C SER A 455 -27.00 3.16 -19.55
N GLY A 456 -27.06 4.22 -18.75
CA GLY A 456 -28.31 4.90 -18.37
C GLY A 456 -29.09 4.20 -17.26
N ILE A 457 -28.61 3.05 -16.75
CA ILE A 457 -29.22 2.32 -15.63
C ILE A 457 -28.80 3.00 -14.31
N PRO A 458 -29.72 3.28 -13.37
CA PRO A 458 -29.39 4.01 -12.15
C PRO A 458 -28.47 3.23 -11.22
N TYR A 459 -27.50 3.92 -10.61
CA TYR A 459 -26.70 3.37 -9.51
C TYR A 459 -27.50 3.42 -8.20
N VAL A 460 -27.61 2.28 -7.53
CA VAL A 460 -28.27 2.12 -6.23
C VAL A 460 -27.39 1.26 -5.35
N GLU A 461 -27.18 1.68 -4.09
CA GLU A 461 -26.42 0.87 -3.13
C GLU A 461 -27.26 -0.35 -2.67
N VAL A 462 -26.71 -1.55 -2.80
CA VAL A 462 -27.38 -2.80 -2.35
C VAL A 462 -26.61 -3.54 -1.27
N LEU A 463 -25.38 -3.10 -0.97
CA LEU A 463 -24.49 -3.66 0.04
C LEU A 463 -23.98 -2.56 0.96
N CYS A 464 -24.06 -2.78 2.26
CA CYS A 464 -23.41 -1.98 3.28
C CYS A 464 -22.21 -2.74 3.85
N LYS A 465 -21.00 -2.17 3.76
CA LYS A 465 -19.79 -2.76 4.31
C LYS A 465 -19.66 -2.45 5.81
N ASN A 466 -19.44 -3.48 6.61
CA ASN A 466 -19.14 -3.31 8.03
C ASN A 466 -17.69 -2.86 8.22
N ARG A 467 -17.49 -1.56 8.48
CA ARG A 467 -16.17 -0.93 8.65
C ARG A 467 -15.42 -1.35 9.91
N TYR A 468 -16.10 -2.03 10.85
CA TYR A 468 -15.53 -2.46 12.13
C TYR A 468 -15.02 -3.91 12.10
N VAL A 469 -15.19 -4.61 10.98
CA VAL A 469 -14.65 -5.96 10.81
C VAL A 469 -13.20 -5.86 10.37
N GLY A 470 -12.28 -6.05 11.32
CA GLY A 470 -10.84 -6.21 11.03
C GLY A 470 -10.54 -7.53 10.30
N ARG A 471 -9.25 -7.73 9.96
CA ARG A 471 -8.78 -9.03 9.45
C ARG A 471 -9.22 -10.13 10.42
N SER A 472 -9.79 -11.19 9.87
CA SER A 472 -10.49 -12.24 10.60
C SER A 472 -9.64 -12.72 11.79
N PHE A 473 -10.08 -12.46 13.03
CA PHE A 473 -9.54 -13.15 14.21
C PHE A 473 -9.56 -14.65 13.92
N ILE A 474 -8.49 -15.38 14.25
CA ILE A 474 -8.34 -16.83 14.00
C ILE A 474 -9.67 -17.54 14.32
N GLN A 475 -10.45 -17.85 13.29
CA GLN A 475 -11.73 -18.54 13.47
C GLN A 475 -11.42 -20.03 13.60
N PRO A 476 -11.91 -20.68 14.67
CA PRO A 476 -11.50 -22.05 15.04
C PRO A 476 -11.97 -23.12 14.04
N ASP A 477 -13.01 -22.85 13.26
CA ASP A 477 -13.62 -23.82 12.35
C ASP A 477 -14.06 -23.21 11.00
N THR A 478 -14.21 -24.07 9.98
CA THR A 478 -14.56 -23.72 8.60
C THR A 478 -15.92 -23.03 8.48
N ARG A 479 -16.90 -23.38 9.32
CA ARG A 479 -18.23 -22.76 9.33
C ARG A 479 -18.14 -21.31 9.81
N SER A 480 -17.38 -21.05 10.88
CA SER A 480 -17.13 -19.70 11.39
C SER A 480 -16.38 -18.82 10.38
N ARG A 481 -15.50 -19.39 9.53
CA ARG A 481 -14.85 -18.67 8.42
C ARG A 481 -15.81 -18.29 7.29
N GLN A 482 -16.69 -19.20 6.89
CA GLN A 482 -17.73 -18.91 5.89
C GLN A 482 -18.72 -17.85 6.40
N LEU A 483 -19.08 -17.90 7.68
CA LEU A 483 -19.89 -16.87 8.34
C LEU A 483 -19.15 -15.52 8.47
N ALA A 484 -17.82 -15.50 8.56
CA ALA A 484 -17.03 -14.27 8.65
C ALA A 484 -17.10 -13.43 7.36
N VAL A 485 -17.19 -14.06 6.18
CA VAL A 485 -17.44 -13.35 4.91
C VAL A 485 -18.83 -12.71 4.91
N ALA A 486 -19.84 -13.44 5.42
CA ALA A 486 -21.20 -12.91 5.59
C ALA A 486 -21.29 -11.77 6.62
N LYS A 487 -20.32 -11.63 7.54
CA LYS A 487 -20.24 -10.50 8.48
C LYS A 487 -19.68 -9.22 7.87
N LYS A 488 -18.96 -9.30 6.74
CA LYS A 488 -18.33 -8.13 6.09
C LYS A 488 -19.36 -7.22 5.41
N PHE A 489 -20.46 -7.79 4.91
CA PHE A 489 -21.47 -7.04 4.16
C PHE A 489 -22.89 -7.36 4.63
N GLY A 490 -23.73 -6.34 4.75
CA GLY A 490 -25.18 -6.47 4.89
C GLY A 490 -25.88 -6.09 3.60
N ALA A 491 -26.91 -6.84 3.19
CA ALA A 491 -27.73 -6.47 2.04
C ALA A 491 -28.78 -5.42 2.43
N LEU A 492 -29.00 -4.45 1.54
CA LEU A 492 -30.04 -3.42 1.66
C LEU A 492 -31.28 -3.91 0.89
N SER A 493 -32.07 -4.79 1.50
CA SER A 493 -33.14 -5.54 0.81
C SER A 493 -34.19 -4.64 0.16
N GLU A 494 -34.53 -3.50 0.75
CA GLU A 494 -35.50 -2.54 0.18
C GLU A 494 -35.07 -2.03 -1.20
N ASN A 495 -33.76 -1.86 -1.42
CA ASN A 495 -33.21 -1.38 -2.68
C ASN A 495 -33.13 -2.46 -3.77
N LEU A 496 -33.29 -3.75 -3.40
CA LEU A 496 -32.96 -4.90 -4.24
C LEU A 496 -34.17 -5.79 -4.57
N MET A 497 -35.22 -5.74 -3.76
CA MET A 497 -36.35 -6.68 -3.86
C MET A 497 -36.99 -6.66 -5.26
N GLY A 498 -36.98 -7.81 -5.92
CA GLY A 498 -37.54 -8.02 -7.26
C GLY A 498 -36.70 -7.46 -8.43
N GLN A 499 -35.57 -6.80 -8.14
CA GLN A 499 -34.74 -6.13 -9.14
C GLN A 499 -33.78 -7.08 -9.84
N ARG A 500 -33.49 -6.82 -11.12
CA ARG A 500 -32.32 -7.33 -11.84
C ARG A 500 -31.15 -6.39 -11.57
N VAL A 501 -30.09 -6.90 -10.93
CA VAL A 501 -28.93 -6.08 -10.52
C VAL A 501 -27.70 -6.42 -11.36
N VAL A 502 -27.00 -5.38 -11.84
CA VAL A 502 -25.60 -5.49 -12.26
C VAL A 502 -24.72 -5.16 -11.06
N LEU A 503 -23.95 -6.13 -10.59
CA LEU A 503 -22.98 -5.93 -9.52
C LEU A 503 -21.58 -5.79 -10.12
N VAL A 504 -21.01 -4.59 -9.98
CA VAL A 504 -19.67 -4.27 -10.45
C VAL A 504 -18.65 -4.56 -9.35
N ASP A 505 -17.54 -5.20 -9.72
CA ASP A 505 -16.38 -5.42 -8.85
C ASP A 505 -15.10 -5.03 -9.58
N ASP A 506 -14.00 -4.83 -8.86
CA ASP A 506 -12.72 -4.43 -9.47
C ASP A 506 -12.01 -5.60 -10.12
N SER A 507 -11.95 -6.76 -9.46
CA SER A 507 -11.18 -7.92 -9.87
C SER A 507 -11.70 -9.20 -9.19
N ILE A 508 -11.39 -10.36 -9.78
CA ILE A 508 -11.62 -11.66 -9.14
C ILE A 508 -10.31 -12.44 -9.13
N VAL A 509 -9.84 -12.83 -7.94
CA VAL A 509 -8.62 -13.63 -7.76
C VAL A 509 -8.95 -15.11 -7.63
N ARG A 510 -9.48 -15.54 -6.47
CA ARG A 510 -9.79 -16.95 -6.14
C ARG A 510 -11.29 -17.29 -6.24
N GLY A 511 -12.15 -16.29 -6.45
CA GLY A 511 -13.61 -16.47 -6.62
C GLY A 511 -14.41 -16.75 -5.34
N THR A 512 -13.76 -16.76 -4.18
CA THR A 512 -14.38 -17.22 -2.93
C THR A 512 -15.30 -16.15 -2.28
N THR A 513 -15.19 -14.87 -2.68
CA THR A 513 -16.03 -13.75 -2.18
C THR A 513 -17.32 -13.58 -3.00
N VAL A 514 -17.21 -13.66 -4.33
CA VAL A 514 -18.32 -13.30 -5.24
C VAL A 514 -19.53 -14.22 -5.09
N GLY A 515 -19.32 -15.54 -4.95
CA GLY A 515 -20.41 -16.51 -4.76
C GLY A 515 -21.25 -16.27 -3.49
N PRO A 516 -20.63 -16.14 -2.30
CA PRO A 516 -21.33 -15.71 -1.09
C PRO A 516 -22.12 -14.40 -1.22
N ILE A 517 -21.55 -13.38 -1.90
CA ILE A 517 -22.25 -12.10 -2.12
C ILE A 517 -23.48 -12.30 -3.02
N ILE A 518 -23.37 -13.06 -4.11
CA ILE A 518 -24.51 -13.37 -4.97
C ILE A 518 -25.61 -14.09 -4.19
N ARG A 519 -25.25 -15.07 -3.35
CA ARG A 519 -26.22 -15.77 -2.49
C ARG A 519 -26.92 -14.82 -1.52
N LEU A 520 -26.18 -13.90 -0.89
CA LEU A 520 -26.72 -12.87 -0.01
C LEU A 520 -27.73 -11.98 -0.75
N LEU A 521 -27.40 -11.51 -1.96
CA LEU A 521 -28.28 -10.68 -2.77
C LEU A 521 -29.55 -11.42 -3.22
N ARG A 522 -29.45 -12.69 -3.62
CA ARG A 522 -30.62 -13.52 -3.95
C ARG A 522 -31.52 -13.75 -2.73
N GLN A 523 -30.93 -14.03 -1.56
CA GLN A 523 -31.70 -14.17 -0.31
C GLN A 523 -32.40 -12.87 0.10
N ALA A 524 -31.82 -11.72 -0.22
CA ALA A 524 -32.42 -10.40 -0.04
C ALA A 524 -33.47 -10.03 -1.10
N GLY A 525 -33.73 -10.91 -2.08
CA GLY A 525 -34.83 -10.78 -3.03
C GLY A 525 -34.44 -10.35 -4.46
N ALA A 526 -33.15 -10.37 -4.83
CA ALA A 526 -32.73 -10.09 -6.21
C ALA A 526 -33.32 -11.12 -7.20
N LYS A 527 -33.93 -10.65 -8.29
CA LYS A 527 -34.46 -11.48 -9.37
C LYS A 527 -33.32 -12.08 -10.21
N GLU A 528 -32.39 -11.22 -10.63
CA GLU A 528 -31.22 -11.59 -11.41
C GLU A 528 -29.98 -10.86 -10.87
N VAL A 529 -28.83 -11.52 -10.94
CA VAL A 529 -27.54 -10.94 -10.53
C VAL A 529 -26.53 -11.12 -11.66
N HIS A 530 -26.16 -10.04 -12.33
CA HIS A 530 -25.16 -10.00 -13.39
C HIS A 530 -23.85 -9.41 -12.85
N ILE A 531 -22.75 -10.13 -12.99
CA ILE A 531 -21.44 -9.67 -12.52
C ILE A 531 -20.69 -8.98 -13.64
N ARG A 532 -20.06 -7.85 -13.33
CA ARG A 532 -19.21 -7.08 -14.24
C ARG A 532 -17.90 -6.71 -13.55
N ILE A 533 -16.78 -7.15 -14.10
CA ILE A 533 -15.47 -6.95 -13.48
C ILE A 533 -14.71 -5.87 -14.23
N ALA A 534 -14.33 -4.80 -13.54
CA ALA A 534 -13.67 -3.62 -14.09
C ALA A 534 -12.15 -3.81 -14.35
N SER A 535 -11.73 -5.06 -14.50
CA SER A 535 -10.41 -5.47 -14.96
C SER A 535 -10.51 -6.78 -15.76
N PRO A 536 -9.49 -7.10 -16.56
CA PRO A 536 -9.37 -8.41 -17.19
C PRO A 536 -9.11 -9.53 -16.17
N PRO A 537 -9.36 -10.79 -16.54
CA PRO A 537 -9.13 -11.92 -15.67
C PRO A 537 -7.64 -12.05 -15.29
N LEU A 538 -7.36 -12.25 -14.01
CA LEU A 538 -6.02 -12.55 -13.51
C LEU A 538 -5.63 -13.98 -13.89
N GLN A 539 -4.72 -14.12 -14.83
CA GLN A 539 -4.28 -15.43 -15.35
C GLN A 539 -2.85 -15.79 -14.94
N HIS A 540 -2.05 -14.83 -14.47
CA HIS A 540 -0.64 -15.03 -14.16
C HIS A 540 -0.29 -14.48 -12.77
N PRO A 541 0.63 -15.13 -12.03
CA PRO A 541 1.18 -14.56 -10.80
C PRO A 541 1.92 -13.24 -11.08
N CYS A 542 2.16 -12.44 -10.06
CA CYS A 542 2.96 -11.23 -10.21
C CYS A 542 4.29 -11.43 -9.49
N TYR A 543 5.38 -11.20 -10.21
CA TYR A 543 6.74 -11.19 -9.68
C TYR A 543 7.31 -9.78 -9.55
N MET A 544 6.47 -8.77 -9.77
CA MET A 544 6.86 -7.35 -9.73
C MET A 544 6.58 -6.73 -8.36
N GLY A 545 6.26 -7.54 -7.33
CA GLY A 545 5.98 -7.10 -5.95
C GLY A 545 4.50 -7.00 -5.56
N ILE A 546 3.58 -7.55 -6.36
CA ILE A 546 2.21 -7.82 -5.90
C ILE A 546 2.15 -9.30 -5.56
N ASN A 547 1.67 -9.64 -4.37
CA ASN A 547 1.43 -11.04 -4.02
C ASN A 547 0.10 -11.51 -4.65
N ILE A 548 0.21 -11.95 -5.92
CA ILE A 548 -0.84 -12.66 -6.66
C ILE A 548 -0.58 -14.16 -6.50
N PRO A 549 -1.62 -14.97 -6.18
CA PRO A 549 -1.49 -16.41 -6.03
C PRO A 549 -0.91 -17.14 -7.25
N THR A 550 -0.54 -18.40 -7.06
CA THR A 550 -0.03 -19.25 -8.14
C THR A 550 -1.07 -19.44 -9.25
N LYS A 551 -0.61 -19.77 -10.46
CA LYS A 551 -1.47 -19.94 -11.64
C LYS A 551 -2.65 -20.90 -11.39
N GLY A 552 -2.43 -22.00 -10.68
CA GLY A 552 -3.47 -22.99 -10.35
C GLY A 552 -4.47 -22.56 -9.27
N GLU A 553 -4.15 -21.51 -8.49
CA GLU A 553 -5.05 -20.97 -7.47
C GLU A 553 -6.02 -19.93 -8.04
N LEU A 554 -5.66 -19.28 -9.15
CA LEU A 554 -6.45 -18.25 -9.81
C LEU A 554 -7.71 -18.85 -10.46
N LEU A 555 -8.86 -18.24 -10.19
CA LEU A 555 -10.16 -18.71 -10.68
C LEU A 555 -10.21 -18.77 -12.21
N ALA A 556 -9.64 -17.76 -12.87
CA ALA A 556 -9.64 -17.65 -14.34
C ALA A 556 -8.91 -18.80 -15.04
N ASN A 557 -8.11 -19.60 -14.32
CA ASN A 557 -7.39 -20.75 -14.88
C ASN A 557 -8.02 -22.10 -14.52
N LYS A 558 -9.11 -22.11 -13.75
CA LYS A 558 -9.74 -23.35 -13.27
C LYS A 558 -10.80 -23.90 -14.20
N MET A 559 -11.43 -23.03 -14.99
CA MET A 559 -12.54 -23.40 -15.88
C MET A 559 -12.67 -22.42 -17.05
N PRO A 560 -13.36 -22.82 -18.13
CA PRO A 560 -13.76 -21.93 -19.21
C PRO A 560 -14.58 -20.73 -18.72
N PHE A 561 -14.48 -19.59 -19.41
CA PHE A 561 -15.13 -18.33 -19.00
C PHE A 561 -16.66 -18.39 -19.07
N ASP A 562 -17.22 -19.16 -20.00
CA ASP A 562 -18.67 -19.38 -20.16
C ASP A 562 -19.27 -20.16 -18.98
N GLU A 563 -18.49 -21.00 -18.31
CA GLU A 563 -18.91 -21.73 -17.11
C GLU A 563 -18.85 -20.89 -15.83
N LEU A 564 -18.10 -19.78 -15.86
CA LEU A 564 -17.76 -19.03 -14.65
C LEU A 564 -18.99 -18.40 -13.97
N ALA A 565 -19.94 -17.90 -14.76
CA ALA A 565 -21.17 -17.32 -14.23
C ALA A 565 -21.98 -18.37 -13.44
N ALA A 566 -22.13 -19.57 -13.99
CA ALA A 566 -22.84 -20.67 -13.34
C ALA A 566 -22.12 -21.13 -12.08
N TYR A 567 -20.79 -21.24 -12.12
CA TYR A 567 -19.97 -21.63 -10.98
C TYR A 567 -20.14 -20.70 -9.77
N VAL A 568 -20.21 -19.38 -9.99
CA VAL A 568 -20.41 -18.41 -8.89
C VAL A 568 -21.89 -18.16 -8.55
N GLY A 569 -22.83 -18.72 -9.32
CA GLY A 569 -24.28 -18.57 -9.13
C GLY A 569 -24.90 -17.29 -9.73
N ALA A 570 -24.17 -16.61 -10.62
CA ALA A 570 -24.62 -15.42 -11.33
C ALA A 570 -25.45 -15.78 -12.57
N ASN A 571 -26.29 -14.83 -13.02
CA ASN A 571 -26.99 -14.94 -14.31
C ASN A 571 -26.05 -14.71 -15.50
N SER A 572 -25.04 -13.85 -15.33
CA SER A 572 -23.96 -13.64 -16.30
C SER A 572 -22.75 -13.08 -15.59
N LEU A 573 -21.56 -13.28 -16.16
CA LEU A 573 -20.31 -12.70 -15.67
C LEU A 573 -19.47 -12.29 -16.87
N GLN A 574 -19.03 -11.04 -16.90
CA GLN A 574 -18.16 -10.52 -17.96
C GLN A 574 -17.04 -9.67 -17.35
N TYR A 575 -15.85 -9.75 -17.96
CA TYR A 575 -14.67 -8.98 -17.61
C TYR A 575 -14.46 -7.83 -18.60
N LEU A 576 -13.79 -6.78 -18.17
CA LEU A 576 -13.22 -5.78 -19.07
C LEU A 576 -12.08 -6.43 -19.88
N SER A 577 -11.97 -6.13 -21.18
CA SER A 577 -10.85 -6.60 -22.00
C SER A 577 -9.52 -5.94 -21.61
N ILE A 578 -8.39 -6.57 -21.96
CA ILE A 578 -7.06 -5.99 -21.72
C ILE A 578 -6.91 -4.67 -22.49
N GLU A 579 -7.34 -4.66 -23.73
CA GLU A 579 -7.38 -3.49 -24.61
C GLU A 579 -8.24 -2.38 -24.01
N GLY A 580 -9.43 -2.74 -23.49
CA GLY A 580 -10.33 -1.81 -22.81
C GLY A 580 -9.72 -1.19 -21.57
N LEU A 581 -9.05 -1.99 -20.73
CA LEU A 581 -8.35 -1.49 -19.54
C LEU A 581 -7.19 -0.56 -19.93
N VAL A 582 -6.33 -0.97 -20.85
CA VAL A 582 -5.19 -0.17 -21.30
C VAL A 582 -5.67 1.15 -21.91
N LYS A 583 -6.73 1.12 -22.73
CA LYS A 583 -7.36 2.32 -23.30
C LYS A 583 -7.87 3.26 -22.20
N ALA A 584 -8.63 2.74 -21.23
CA ALA A 584 -9.19 3.54 -20.14
C ALA A 584 -8.10 4.20 -19.26
N VAL A 585 -6.99 3.50 -19.03
CA VAL A 585 -5.83 4.02 -18.29
C VAL A 585 -5.14 5.12 -19.10
N ARG A 586 -4.83 4.87 -20.38
CA ARG A 586 -4.06 5.79 -21.23
C ARG A 586 -4.81 7.06 -21.63
N GLU A 587 -6.14 7.01 -21.70
CA GLU A 587 -6.97 8.15 -22.13
C GLU A 587 -6.72 9.45 -21.35
N GLY A 588 -6.40 9.37 -20.06
CA GLY A 588 -6.17 10.54 -19.21
C GLY A 588 -4.70 10.84 -18.91
N VAL A 589 -3.75 10.09 -19.47
CA VAL A 589 -2.31 10.29 -19.20
C VAL A 589 -1.85 11.61 -19.81
N VAL A 590 -1.24 12.47 -19.00
CA VAL A 590 -0.65 13.73 -19.48
C VAL A 590 0.80 13.48 -19.88
N THR A 591 1.07 13.30 -21.17
CA THR A 591 2.46 13.17 -21.65
C THR A 591 3.09 14.54 -21.85
N ARG A 592 4.33 14.69 -21.34
CA ARG A 592 5.24 15.75 -21.78
C ARG A 592 6.16 15.15 -22.85
N ASN A 593 6.38 15.89 -23.94
CA ASN A 593 7.42 15.60 -24.95
C ASN A 593 7.33 14.22 -25.64
N ASN A 594 6.13 13.73 -25.94
CA ASN A 594 5.92 12.49 -26.71
C ASN A 594 6.63 11.25 -26.11
N THR A 595 6.79 11.22 -24.79
CA THR A 595 7.43 10.12 -24.07
C THR A 595 6.58 8.84 -24.20
N PRO A 596 7.19 7.66 -24.48
CA PRO A 596 6.44 6.41 -24.57
C PRO A 596 5.65 6.14 -23.28
N ILE A 597 4.37 5.78 -23.43
CA ILE A 597 3.51 5.37 -22.32
C ILE A 597 3.48 3.84 -22.30
N GLY A 598 3.70 3.25 -21.13
CA GLY A 598 3.58 1.81 -20.97
C GLY A 598 3.22 1.41 -19.56
N HIS A 599 2.45 0.32 -19.48
CA HIS A 599 1.91 -0.23 -18.26
C HIS A 599 2.23 -1.72 -18.22
N CYS A 600 2.59 -2.23 -17.04
CA CYS A 600 2.78 -3.65 -16.84
C CYS A 600 1.42 -4.35 -16.74
N THR A 601 1.13 -5.22 -17.70
CA THR A 601 -0.06 -6.07 -17.78
C THR A 601 0.25 -7.54 -17.50
N ALA A 602 1.45 -7.87 -17.04
CA ALA A 602 1.97 -9.24 -16.96
C ALA A 602 1.09 -10.23 -16.17
N CYS A 603 0.36 -9.77 -15.15
CA CYS A 603 -0.59 -10.60 -14.40
C CYS A 603 -1.86 -10.98 -15.19
N LEU A 604 -2.10 -10.30 -16.31
CA LEU A 604 -3.23 -10.46 -17.22
C LEU A 604 -2.82 -11.23 -18.48
N ASP A 605 -1.67 -10.91 -19.07
CA ASP A 605 -1.24 -11.46 -20.37
C ASP A 605 0.02 -12.36 -20.31
N GLY A 606 0.71 -12.43 -19.18
CA GLY A 606 1.94 -13.19 -19.00
C GLY A 606 3.20 -12.52 -19.57
N ASN A 607 3.10 -11.32 -20.14
CA ASN A 607 4.21 -10.59 -20.75
C ASN A 607 4.91 -9.71 -19.71
N TYR A 608 5.92 -10.27 -19.02
CA TYR A 608 6.71 -9.51 -18.06
C TYR A 608 7.67 -8.54 -18.76
N PRO A 609 7.90 -7.33 -18.20
CA PRO A 609 8.78 -6.33 -18.82
C PRO A 609 10.27 -6.71 -18.77
N VAL A 610 10.60 -7.79 -18.06
CA VAL A 610 11.94 -8.29 -17.79
C VAL A 610 11.95 -9.80 -17.89
N HIS A 611 13.12 -10.37 -18.18
CA HIS A 611 13.32 -11.81 -18.10
C HIS A 611 13.26 -12.27 -16.63
N LEU A 612 12.51 -13.34 -16.37
CA LEU A 612 12.46 -13.98 -15.05
C LEU A 612 13.50 -15.11 -15.02
N GLU A 613 14.43 -15.04 -14.07
CA GLU A 613 15.39 -16.13 -13.81
C GLU A 613 14.67 -17.19 -12.98
N TRP A 614 14.51 -18.40 -13.52
CA TRP A 614 13.77 -19.51 -12.90
C TRP A 614 14.66 -20.36 -12.01
#